data_AF-A0A8C9F7F4-F1
#
_entry.id   AF-A0A8C9F7F4-F1
#
_cell.length_a   1.000
_cell.length_b   1.000
_cell.length_c   1.000
_cell.angle_alpha   90.00
_cell.angle_beta   90.00
_cell.angle_gamma   90.00
#
_symmetry.space_group_name_H-M   'P 1'
#
loop_
_entity.id
_entity.type
_entity.pdbx_description
1 polymer ?
#
loop_
_entity_poly.entity_id
_entity_poly.type
_entity_poly.pdbx_seq_one_letter_code
_entity_poly.pdbx_strand_id
1 'polypeptide(L)'
;MGLRAVGLLLLVTLLTMPGSGAEVCGEGEYLYEGICCVLCPAGTYVAQHCNTSHPWGKCTSCTEGRDYTAHANGLEECLLCRQCKDDQITSRTCTVTSDTECQCKQGYFCPAEGCEICQRCSQMCPEGKEIVQICNATMDLGCGLPDQGNRYLTWMTVIILFAVVFAGLLVFYTIRKCKSDKATLSDKAERGPVHKWLKYMNHPIGFVRLFLPAPWPGSQHFMYS
;
A
#
# COMPACT_ATOMS: atom_id res chain seq x y z
N MET A 1 -51.84 -28.55 -50.70
CA MET A 1 -50.77 -27.89 -49.94
C MET A 1 -49.98 -28.98 -49.21
N GLY A 2 -48.98 -29.61 -49.85
CA GLY A 2 -48.39 -30.84 -49.27
C GLY A 2 -47.01 -31.24 -49.77
N LEU A 3 -46.43 -30.55 -50.75
CA LEU A 3 -45.08 -30.86 -51.26
C LEU A 3 -43.99 -29.88 -50.79
N ARG A 4 -44.35 -28.74 -50.19
CA ARG A 4 -43.37 -27.74 -49.73
C ARG A 4 -42.81 -28.00 -48.33
N ALA A 5 -43.51 -28.81 -47.52
CA ALA A 5 -43.06 -29.14 -46.16
C ALA A 5 -42.00 -30.26 -46.16
N VAL A 6 -42.00 -31.15 -47.16
CA VAL A 6 -41.06 -32.28 -47.21
C VAL A 6 -39.66 -31.84 -47.67
N GLY A 7 -39.58 -30.85 -48.55
CA GLY A 7 -38.28 -30.32 -49.04
C GLY A 7 -37.48 -29.53 -47.99
N LEU A 8 -38.14 -28.95 -46.98
CA LEU A 8 -37.49 -28.22 -45.89
C LEU A 8 -36.96 -29.14 -44.77
N LEU A 9 -37.54 -30.34 -44.60
CA LEU A 9 -37.05 -31.32 -43.62
C LEU A 9 -35.75 -32.01 -44.06
N LEU A 10 -35.52 -32.18 -45.37
CA LEU A 10 -34.30 -32.79 -45.92
C LEU A 10 -33.07 -31.86 -45.91
N LEU A 11 -33.26 -30.54 -45.84
CA LEU A 11 -32.16 -29.56 -45.78
C LEU A 11 -31.62 -29.34 -44.35
N VAL A 12 -32.40 -29.69 -43.32
CA VAL A 12 -32.02 -29.48 -41.92
C VAL A 12 -31.12 -30.61 -41.37
N THR A 13 -31.10 -31.78 -42.01
CA THR A 13 -30.25 -32.92 -41.59
C THR A 13 -28.80 -32.82 -42.06
N LEU A 14 -28.46 -31.89 -42.96
CA LEU A 14 -27.09 -31.69 -43.46
C LEU A 14 -26.25 -30.73 -42.59
N LEU A 15 -26.84 -30.10 -41.57
CA LEU A 15 -26.13 -29.18 -40.66
C LEU A 15 -25.75 -29.79 -39.32
N THR A 16 -26.21 -31.00 -38.99
CA THR A 16 -25.64 -31.75 -37.86
C THR A 16 -24.46 -32.57 -38.38
N MET A 17 -23.38 -31.88 -38.75
CA MET A 17 -22.07 -32.51 -38.64
C MET A 17 -21.96 -32.95 -37.17
N PRO A 18 -21.68 -34.23 -36.84
CA PRO A 18 -21.12 -34.53 -35.56
C PRO A 18 -19.82 -33.73 -35.53
N GLY A 19 -19.88 -32.52 -34.95
CA GLY A 19 -18.69 -31.77 -34.62
C GLY A 19 -17.83 -32.76 -33.85
N SER A 20 -16.60 -32.96 -34.32
CA SER A 20 -15.56 -33.63 -33.56
C SER A 20 -15.56 -32.99 -32.19
N GLY A 21 -16.24 -33.63 -31.23
CA GLY A 21 -16.11 -33.25 -29.84
C GLY A 21 -14.64 -33.44 -29.56
N ALA A 22 -13.92 -32.35 -29.30
CA ALA A 22 -12.63 -32.50 -28.65
C ALA A 22 -12.92 -33.36 -27.42
N GLU A 23 -12.33 -34.56 -27.35
CA GLU A 23 -12.51 -35.41 -26.19
C GLU A 23 -11.95 -34.64 -24.99
N VAL A 24 -12.83 -34.26 -24.08
CA VAL A 24 -12.47 -33.50 -22.88
C VAL A 24 -12.08 -34.51 -21.81
N CYS A 25 -10.80 -34.55 -21.47
CA CYS A 25 -10.30 -35.41 -20.40
C CYS A 25 -10.67 -34.88 -19.02
N GLY A 26 -10.67 -35.77 -18.02
CA GLY A 26 -10.97 -35.42 -16.64
C GLY A 26 -9.86 -34.62 -15.96
N GLU A 27 -10.11 -34.19 -14.73
CA GLU A 27 -9.07 -33.61 -13.87
C GLU A 27 -7.98 -34.66 -13.59
N GLY A 28 -6.72 -34.29 -13.73
CA GLY A 28 -5.60 -35.21 -13.55
C GLY A 28 -5.22 -36.03 -14.80
N GLU A 29 -5.83 -35.75 -15.94
CA GLU A 29 -5.58 -36.42 -17.21
C GLU A 29 -5.10 -35.43 -18.30
N TYR A 30 -4.42 -35.95 -19.32
CA TYR A 30 -4.05 -35.24 -20.54
C TYR A 30 -4.53 -35.98 -21.78
N LEU A 31 -4.78 -35.23 -22.85
CA LEU A 31 -5.20 -35.79 -24.14
C LEU A 31 -3.96 -36.15 -24.97
N TYR A 32 -3.91 -37.39 -25.47
CA TYR A 32 -2.90 -37.86 -26.40
C TYR A 32 -3.56 -38.70 -27.48
N GLU A 33 -3.36 -38.36 -28.76
CA GLU A 33 -3.92 -39.09 -29.91
C GLU A 33 -5.43 -39.44 -29.83
N GLY A 34 -6.24 -38.61 -29.15
CA GLY A 34 -7.67 -38.88 -28.99
C GLY A 34 -7.98 -39.96 -27.95
N ILE A 35 -7.10 -40.16 -26.96
CA ILE A 35 -7.38 -40.89 -25.73
C ILE A 35 -6.92 -40.06 -24.53
N CYS A 36 -7.57 -40.25 -23.39
CA CYS A 36 -7.17 -39.60 -22.15
C CYS A 36 -6.16 -40.47 -21.41
N CYS A 37 -5.04 -39.90 -20.99
CA CYS A 37 -4.01 -40.57 -20.20
C CYS A 37 -3.88 -39.88 -18.84
N VAL A 38 -3.56 -40.63 -17.79
CA VAL A 38 -3.30 -40.01 -16.47
C VAL A 38 -1.96 -39.28 -16.47
N LEU A 39 -1.92 -38.06 -15.90
CA LEU A 39 -0.72 -37.24 -15.78
C LEU A 39 0.37 -37.96 -14.96
N CYS A 40 1.62 -37.76 -15.36
CA CYS A 40 2.77 -38.11 -14.56
C CYS A 40 2.92 -37.15 -13.37
N PRO A 41 3.36 -37.60 -12.19
CA PRO A 41 3.55 -36.73 -11.02
C PRO A 41 4.68 -35.72 -11.22
N ALA A 42 4.70 -34.68 -10.38
CA ALA A 42 5.81 -33.73 -10.32
C ALA A 42 7.16 -34.45 -10.11
N GLY A 43 8.22 -33.92 -10.71
CA GLY A 43 9.53 -34.57 -10.75
C GLY A 43 9.68 -35.67 -11.78
N THR A 44 8.65 -35.91 -12.60
CA THR A 44 8.68 -36.91 -13.68
C THR A 44 8.08 -36.36 -14.98
N TYR A 45 8.35 -37.05 -16.08
CA TYR A 45 7.83 -36.80 -17.43
C TYR A 45 7.36 -38.11 -18.08
N VAL A 46 6.58 -38.02 -19.15
CA VAL A 46 6.06 -39.15 -19.91
C VAL A 46 7.14 -39.71 -20.84
N ALA A 47 7.74 -40.84 -20.47
CA ALA A 47 8.68 -41.57 -21.34
C ALA A 47 7.96 -42.49 -22.35
N GLN A 48 6.71 -42.86 -22.07
CA GLN A 48 5.85 -43.59 -22.99
C GLN A 48 4.39 -43.27 -22.68
N HIS A 49 3.60 -42.89 -23.68
CA HIS A 49 2.18 -42.61 -23.49
C HIS A 49 1.36 -43.87 -23.17
N CYS A 50 0.15 -43.67 -22.66
CA CYS A 50 -0.79 -44.75 -22.45
C CYS A 50 -1.33 -45.27 -23.80
N ASN A 51 -1.78 -46.54 -23.84
CA ASN A 51 -2.24 -47.18 -25.09
C ASN A 51 -3.77 -47.36 -25.17
N THR A 52 -4.47 -47.02 -24.08
CA THR A 52 -5.94 -47.06 -23.95
C THR A 52 -6.37 -45.87 -23.10
N SER A 53 -7.62 -45.42 -23.14
CA SER A 53 -8.08 -44.27 -22.33
C SER A 53 -8.18 -44.58 -20.83
N HIS A 54 -7.77 -43.62 -20.00
CA HIS A 54 -7.76 -43.52 -18.52
C HIS A 54 -6.65 -44.20 -17.67
N PRO A 55 -5.70 -45.01 -18.17
CA PRO A 55 -4.56 -45.49 -17.41
C PRO A 55 -3.32 -44.57 -17.52
N TRP A 56 -2.32 -44.88 -16.71
CA TRP A 56 -1.03 -44.22 -16.71
C TRP A 56 -0.18 -44.67 -17.90
N GLY A 57 0.59 -43.74 -18.47
CA GLY A 57 1.75 -44.08 -19.28
C GLY A 57 2.95 -44.51 -18.43
N LYS A 58 4.12 -44.64 -19.06
CA LYS A 58 5.39 -44.80 -18.35
C LYS A 58 5.96 -43.44 -17.99
N CYS A 59 6.06 -43.15 -16.69
CA CYS A 59 6.70 -41.94 -16.19
C CYS A 59 8.17 -42.20 -15.83
N THR A 60 9.06 -41.25 -16.16
CA THR A 60 10.49 -41.30 -15.82
C THR A 60 10.90 -40.04 -15.06
N SER A 61 11.84 -40.17 -14.12
CA SER A 61 12.31 -39.05 -13.28
C SER A 61 13.06 -38.01 -14.10
N CYS A 62 12.90 -36.75 -13.69
CA CYS A 62 13.79 -35.66 -14.04
C CYS A 62 15.21 -35.90 -13.47
N THR A 63 16.18 -35.19 -14.01
CA THR A 63 17.59 -35.19 -13.63
C THR A 63 17.86 -34.06 -12.62
N GLU A 64 18.22 -34.45 -11.40
CA GLU A 64 18.55 -33.51 -10.32
C GLU A 64 19.56 -32.45 -10.77
N GLY A 65 19.23 -31.18 -10.57
CA GLY A 65 20.07 -30.02 -10.91
C GLY A 65 20.16 -29.67 -12.41
N ARG A 66 19.49 -30.42 -13.30
CA ARG A 66 19.43 -30.13 -14.74
C ARG A 66 18.03 -29.77 -15.22
N ASP A 67 17.02 -30.54 -14.79
CA ASP A 67 15.66 -30.38 -15.26
C ASP A 67 14.64 -30.72 -14.15
N TYR A 68 13.41 -30.21 -14.31
CA TYR A 68 12.37 -30.29 -13.30
C TYR A 68 10.96 -30.32 -13.91
N THR A 69 9.98 -30.79 -13.14
CA THR A 69 8.56 -30.54 -13.39
C THR A 69 7.88 -30.20 -12.07
N ALA A 70 7.35 -28.99 -11.93
CA ALA A 70 6.80 -28.51 -10.66
C ALA A 70 5.45 -29.15 -10.30
N HIS A 71 4.73 -29.65 -11.30
CA HIS A 71 3.36 -30.14 -11.15
C HIS A 71 3.15 -31.44 -11.94
N ALA A 72 2.02 -32.10 -11.68
CA ALA A 72 1.59 -33.23 -12.48
C ALA A 72 1.39 -32.80 -13.94
N ASN A 73 1.94 -33.56 -14.88
CA ASN A 73 2.10 -33.12 -16.26
C ASN A 73 2.00 -34.28 -17.26
N GLY A 74 1.74 -33.95 -18.52
CA GLY A 74 1.80 -34.85 -19.67
C GLY A 74 2.94 -34.53 -20.62
N LEU A 75 4.03 -33.92 -20.13
CA LEU A 75 5.17 -33.51 -20.94
C LEU A 75 6.02 -34.73 -21.32
N GLU A 76 6.57 -34.73 -22.54
CA GLU A 76 7.49 -35.78 -23.02
C GLU A 76 8.92 -35.59 -22.52
N GLU A 77 9.22 -34.45 -21.88
CA GLU A 77 10.51 -34.13 -21.27
C GLU A 77 10.32 -33.18 -20.08
N CYS A 78 11.30 -33.16 -19.17
CA CYS A 78 11.32 -32.19 -18.07
C CYS A 78 11.74 -30.79 -18.55
N LEU A 79 11.35 -29.77 -17.80
CA LEU A 79 11.72 -28.38 -18.07
C LEU A 79 13.16 -28.14 -17.62
N LEU A 80 13.98 -27.53 -18.46
CA LEU A 80 15.35 -27.18 -18.09
C LEU A 80 15.36 -26.15 -16.95
N CYS A 81 16.23 -26.36 -15.97
CA CYS A 81 16.42 -25.40 -14.90
C CYS A 81 16.93 -24.07 -15.45
N ARG A 82 16.37 -22.97 -14.96
CA ARG A 82 16.86 -21.62 -15.21
C ARG A 82 18.28 -21.47 -14.69
N GLN A 83 19.11 -20.74 -15.45
CA GLN A 83 20.41 -20.27 -15.00
C GLN A 83 20.31 -18.81 -14.57
N CYS A 84 20.89 -18.48 -13.42
CA CYS A 84 20.95 -17.10 -12.96
C CYS A 84 21.96 -16.30 -13.79
N LYS A 85 21.57 -15.07 -14.13
CA LYS A 85 22.40 -14.13 -14.91
C LYS A 85 23.55 -13.57 -14.07
N ASP A 86 24.49 -12.88 -14.71
CA ASP A 86 25.67 -12.29 -14.05
C ASP A 86 25.33 -11.25 -12.96
N ASP A 87 24.18 -10.60 -13.05
CA ASP A 87 23.64 -9.63 -12.08
C ASP A 87 22.81 -10.31 -10.97
N GLN A 88 22.73 -11.64 -10.98
CA GLN A 88 21.93 -12.45 -10.06
C GLN A 88 22.80 -13.42 -9.26
N ILE A 89 22.26 -13.88 -8.13
CA ILE A 89 22.77 -14.98 -7.31
C ILE A 89 21.70 -16.06 -7.20
N THR A 90 22.13 -17.32 -7.13
CA THR A 90 21.23 -18.44 -6.85
C THR A 90 20.79 -18.39 -5.40
N SER A 91 19.50 -18.13 -5.16
CA SER A 91 18.91 -18.17 -3.82
C SER A 91 18.43 -19.59 -3.46
N ARG A 92 17.92 -20.33 -4.45
CA ARG A 92 17.57 -21.76 -4.31
C ARG A 92 18.04 -22.54 -5.51
N THR A 93 18.61 -23.71 -5.25
CA THR A 93 19.08 -24.63 -6.29
C THR A 93 17.91 -25.37 -6.92
N CYS A 94 18.03 -25.67 -8.22
CA CYS A 94 17.06 -26.51 -8.91
C CYS A 94 17.01 -27.93 -8.32
N THR A 95 15.81 -28.48 -8.21
CA THR A 95 15.53 -29.88 -7.84
C THR A 95 14.61 -30.49 -8.88
N VAL A 96 14.41 -31.82 -8.88
CA VAL A 96 13.45 -32.45 -9.81
C VAL A 96 12.04 -31.83 -9.77
N THR A 97 11.62 -31.21 -8.67
CA THR A 97 10.28 -30.61 -8.52
C THR A 97 10.27 -29.07 -8.48
N SER A 98 11.41 -28.40 -8.61
CA SER A 98 11.47 -26.94 -8.48
C SER A 98 12.57 -26.34 -9.33
N ASP A 99 12.26 -25.24 -10.01
CA ASP A 99 13.25 -24.47 -10.75
C ASP A 99 14.30 -23.83 -9.81
N THR A 100 15.41 -23.37 -10.40
CA THR A 100 16.35 -22.45 -9.76
C THR A 100 15.66 -21.12 -9.43
N GLU A 101 15.76 -20.67 -8.19
CA GLU A 101 15.38 -19.30 -7.83
C GLU A 101 16.61 -18.38 -7.87
N CYS A 102 16.44 -17.23 -8.53
CA CYS A 102 17.47 -16.22 -8.69
C CYS A 102 17.08 -14.92 -7.98
N GLN A 103 18.05 -14.31 -7.29
CA GLN A 103 17.89 -13.03 -6.61
C GLN A 103 18.90 -12.02 -7.14
N CYS A 104 18.52 -10.75 -7.26
CA CYS A 104 19.45 -9.70 -7.70
C CYS A 104 20.61 -9.53 -6.70
N LYS A 105 21.82 -9.32 -7.25
CA LYS A 105 23.01 -8.98 -6.45
C LYS A 105 22.81 -7.67 -5.69
N GLN A 106 23.62 -7.49 -4.65
CA GLN A 106 23.64 -6.23 -3.90
C GLN A 106 23.93 -5.05 -4.85
N GLY A 107 23.17 -3.97 -4.71
CA GLY A 107 23.23 -2.82 -5.61
C GLY A 107 22.32 -2.96 -6.85
N TYR A 108 21.51 -4.01 -6.92
CA TYR A 108 20.47 -4.19 -7.92
C TYR A 108 19.12 -4.53 -7.27
N PHE A 109 18.02 -4.12 -7.90
CA PHE A 109 16.65 -4.36 -7.47
C PHE A 109 15.77 -4.85 -8.62
N CYS A 110 14.61 -5.42 -8.26
CA CYS A 110 13.63 -5.88 -9.23
C CYS A 110 12.20 -5.76 -8.70
N PRO A 111 11.37 -4.86 -9.25
CA PRO A 111 10.07 -4.53 -8.68
C PRO A 111 8.94 -5.53 -8.96
N ALA A 112 9.19 -6.63 -9.70
CA ALA A 112 8.16 -7.57 -10.13
C ALA A 112 8.41 -9.02 -9.65
N GLU A 113 7.32 -9.75 -9.40
CA GLU A 113 7.29 -11.22 -9.29
C GLU A 113 7.77 -11.81 -10.63
N GLY A 114 8.81 -12.65 -10.61
CA GLY A 114 9.43 -13.18 -11.83
C GLY A 114 10.51 -12.26 -12.41
N CYS A 115 11.49 -11.88 -11.58
CA CYS A 115 12.58 -11.00 -11.99
C CYS A 115 13.43 -11.59 -13.13
N GLU A 116 13.12 -11.22 -14.38
CA GLU A 116 13.95 -11.57 -15.53
C GLU A 116 15.17 -10.64 -15.67
N ILE A 117 15.07 -9.39 -15.19
CA ILE A 117 16.08 -8.35 -15.41
C ILE A 117 16.29 -7.56 -14.10
N CYS A 118 17.52 -7.56 -13.57
CA CYS A 118 17.85 -6.75 -12.41
C CYS A 118 18.23 -5.32 -12.83
N GLN A 119 17.65 -4.34 -12.16
CA GLN A 119 17.95 -2.92 -12.39
C GLN A 119 18.96 -2.44 -11.36
N ARG A 120 19.94 -1.63 -11.78
CA ARG A 120 20.92 -1.07 -10.84
C ARG A 120 20.22 -0.05 -9.93
N CYS A 121 20.50 -0.12 -8.63
CA CYS A 121 20.03 0.85 -7.67
C CYS A 121 20.52 2.27 -8.01
N SER A 122 19.63 3.23 -7.83
CA SER A 122 19.98 4.65 -7.77
C SER A 122 20.93 4.90 -6.61
N GLN A 123 22.00 5.68 -6.84
CA GLN A 123 22.99 5.99 -5.80
C GLN A 123 22.67 7.26 -5.02
N MET A 124 21.93 8.19 -5.62
CA MET A 124 21.62 9.49 -5.04
C MET A 124 20.19 9.92 -5.38
N CYS A 125 19.61 10.70 -4.49
CA CYS A 125 18.32 11.33 -4.72
C CYS A 125 18.47 12.63 -5.54
N PRO A 126 17.42 13.07 -6.25
CA PRO A 126 17.38 14.37 -6.90
C PRO A 126 17.62 15.52 -5.90
N GLU A 127 18.07 16.67 -6.40
CA GLU A 127 18.30 17.85 -5.55
C GLU A 127 17.08 18.21 -4.71
N GLY A 128 17.31 18.51 -3.43
CA GLY A 128 16.25 18.86 -2.47
C GLY A 128 15.47 17.68 -1.87
N LYS A 129 15.86 16.44 -2.17
CA LYS A 129 15.30 15.22 -1.55
C LYS A 129 16.37 14.45 -0.78
N GLU A 130 15.95 13.82 0.31
CA GLU A 130 16.78 12.96 1.14
C GLU A 130 16.39 11.49 0.95
N ILE A 131 17.34 10.60 1.26
CA ILE A 131 17.12 9.15 1.22
C ILE A 131 16.19 8.80 2.36
N VAL A 132 14.99 8.32 2.03
CA VAL A 132 14.00 7.84 3.01
C VAL A 132 14.02 6.31 3.08
N GLN A 133 14.42 5.64 1.99
CA GLN A 133 14.49 4.18 1.94
C GLN A 133 15.69 3.71 1.15
N ILE A 134 16.42 2.74 1.70
CA ILE A 134 17.61 2.17 1.07
C ILE A 134 17.18 1.15 0.02
N CYS A 135 17.87 1.12 -1.12
CA CYS A 135 17.65 0.13 -2.14
C CYS A 135 17.80 -1.30 -1.59
N ASN A 136 16.91 -2.20 -2.02
CA ASN A 136 16.97 -3.62 -1.67
C ASN A 136 16.74 -4.47 -2.93
N ALA A 137 16.64 -5.80 -2.78
CA ALA A 137 16.48 -6.68 -3.94
C ALA A 137 15.15 -6.50 -4.71
N THR A 138 14.15 -5.82 -4.15
CA THR A 138 12.80 -5.65 -4.74
C THR A 138 12.40 -4.20 -5.01
N MET A 139 13.13 -3.21 -4.49
CA MET A 139 12.81 -1.80 -4.68
C MET A 139 14.07 -0.94 -4.74
N ASP A 140 13.99 0.12 -5.54
CA ASP A 140 15.05 1.12 -5.66
C ASP A 140 15.19 1.98 -4.39
N LEU A 141 16.21 2.84 -4.37
CA LEU A 141 16.37 3.93 -3.43
C LEU A 141 15.12 4.83 -3.39
N GLY A 142 14.49 4.94 -2.22
CA GLY A 142 13.34 5.81 -1.99
C GLY A 142 13.78 7.21 -1.59
N CYS A 143 13.26 8.23 -2.29
CA CYS A 143 13.59 9.64 -2.08
C CYS A 143 12.38 10.45 -1.62
N GLY A 144 12.52 11.20 -0.53
CA GLY A 144 11.47 12.05 0.03
C GLY A 144 11.94 13.47 0.35
N LEU A 145 11.02 14.36 0.70
CA LEU A 145 11.38 15.70 1.15
C LEU A 145 11.91 15.63 2.60
N PRO A 146 12.90 16.48 2.97
CA PRO A 146 13.34 16.58 4.35
C PRO A 146 12.16 16.96 5.25
N ASP A 147 11.98 16.25 6.35
CA ASP A 147 10.88 16.50 7.29
C ASP A 147 11.10 17.84 8.02
N GLN A 148 10.50 18.90 7.51
CA GLN A 148 10.43 20.20 8.19
C GLN A 148 9.33 20.24 9.27
N GLY A 149 8.43 19.24 9.29
CA GLY A 149 7.28 19.20 10.20
C GLY A 149 7.70 19.05 11.66
N ASN A 150 8.68 18.18 11.93
CA ASN A 150 9.15 17.94 13.29
C ASN A 150 9.83 19.18 13.90
N ARG A 151 10.59 19.94 13.11
CA ARG A 151 11.22 21.19 13.60
C ARG A 151 10.16 22.21 14.00
N TYR A 152 9.14 22.42 13.16
CA TYR A 152 8.07 23.37 13.48
C TYR A 152 7.26 22.94 14.71
N LEU A 153 6.91 21.66 14.83
CA LEU A 153 6.20 21.13 16.00
C LEU A 153 7.00 21.33 17.29
N THR A 154 8.32 21.13 17.24
CA THR A 154 9.21 21.32 18.40
C THR A 154 9.29 22.79 18.84
N TRP A 155 9.41 23.72 17.90
CA TRP A 155 9.40 25.15 18.24
C TRP A 155 8.04 25.60 18.78
N MET A 156 6.94 25.10 18.21
CA MET A 156 5.59 25.42 18.68
C MET A 156 5.34 24.93 20.11
N THR A 157 5.82 23.74 20.48
CA THR A 157 5.68 23.25 21.86
C THR A 157 6.51 24.07 22.85
N VAL A 158 7.73 24.46 22.50
CA VAL A 158 8.59 25.30 23.36
C VAL A 158 7.96 26.68 23.62
N ILE A 159 7.40 27.31 22.58
CA ILE A 159 6.74 28.62 22.70
C ILE A 159 5.52 28.54 23.62
N ILE A 160 4.70 27.50 23.47
CA ILE A 160 3.52 27.30 24.31
C ILE A 160 3.93 27.10 25.78
N LEU A 161 4.96 26.29 26.05
CA LEU A 161 5.46 26.09 27.41
C LEU A 161 5.97 27.39 28.04
N PHE A 162 6.74 28.18 27.29
CA PHE A 162 7.23 29.47 27.77
C PHE A 162 6.10 30.45 28.09
N ALA A 163 5.08 30.53 27.22
CA ALA A 163 3.92 31.38 27.43
C ALA A 163 3.13 30.98 28.70
N VAL A 164 2.95 29.68 28.95
CA VAL A 164 2.28 29.17 30.16
C VAL A 164 3.07 29.51 31.42
N VAL A 165 4.39 29.32 31.41
CA VAL A 165 5.26 29.67 32.54
C VAL A 165 5.21 31.18 32.81
N PHE A 166 5.31 31.99 31.77
CA PHE A 166 5.26 33.45 31.89
C PHE A 166 3.92 33.93 32.44
N ALA A 167 2.80 33.41 31.93
CA ALA A 167 1.48 33.70 32.47
C ALA A 167 1.35 33.27 33.94
N GLY A 168 1.88 32.09 34.30
CA GLY A 168 1.93 31.61 35.68
C GLY A 168 2.72 32.55 36.61
N LEU A 169 3.87 33.04 36.16
CA LEU A 169 4.69 34.01 36.91
C LEU A 169 3.99 35.36 37.06
N LEU A 170 3.30 35.85 36.02
CA LEU A 170 2.52 37.08 36.10
C LEU A 170 1.36 36.94 37.09
N VAL A 171 0.60 35.84 37.02
CA VAL A 171 -0.47 35.55 37.99
C VAL A 171 0.09 35.44 39.40
N PHE A 172 1.23 34.78 39.57
CA PHE A 172 1.89 34.70 40.88
C PHE A 172 2.33 36.07 41.40
N TYR A 173 2.90 36.91 40.52
CA TYR A 173 3.30 38.26 40.84
C TYR A 173 2.11 39.14 41.21
N THR A 174 1.00 39.08 40.45
CA THR A 174 -0.22 39.83 40.77
C THR A 174 -0.87 39.35 42.06
N ILE A 175 -0.89 38.04 42.34
CA ILE A 175 -1.35 37.49 43.62
C ILE A 175 -0.47 37.98 44.78
N ARG A 176 0.86 37.95 44.62
CA ARG A 176 1.80 38.45 45.64
C ARG A 176 1.62 39.95 45.87
N LYS A 177 1.47 40.74 44.82
CA LYS A 177 1.22 42.17 44.90
C LYS A 177 -0.11 42.48 45.59
N CYS A 178 -1.20 41.80 45.21
CA CYS A 178 -2.49 41.91 45.88
C CYS A 178 -2.45 41.48 47.35
N LYS A 179 -1.66 40.46 47.72
CA LYS A 179 -1.45 40.09 49.14
C LYS A 179 -0.68 41.17 49.90
N SER A 180 0.34 41.77 49.31
CA SER A 180 1.08 42.89 49.90
C SER A 180 0.18 44.12 50.07
N ASP A 181 -0.59 44.47 49.04
CA ASP A 181 -1.51 45.60 49.07
C ASP A 181 -2.61 45.39 50.14
N LYS A 182 -3.13 44.16 50.28
CA LYS A 182 -4.05 43.78 51.36
C LYS A 182 -3.42 43.86 52.76
N ALA A 183 -2.14 43.53 52.93
CA ALA A 183 -1.43 43.68 54.21
C ALA A 183 -1.27 45.16 54.61
N THR A 184 -0.99 46.04 53.64
CA THR A 184 -0.95 47.51 53.86
C THR A 184 -2.33 48.15 54.05
N LEU A 185 -3.41 47.53 53.54
CA LEU A 185 -4.80 48.02 53.72
C LEU A 185 -5.38 47.63 55.08
N SER A 186 -4.95 46.49 55.66
CA SER A 186 -5.37 46.07 57.01
C SER A 186 -4.71 46.89 58.13
N ASP A 187 -3.48 47.40 57.93
CA ASP A 187 -2.77 48.23 58.91
C ASP A 187 -3.35 49.65 59.00
N LYS A 188 -3.92 50.16 57.89
CA LYS A 188 -4.56 51.49 57.84
C LYS A 188 -6.01 51.54 58.33
N ALA A 189 -6.63 50.41 58.66
CA ALA A 189 -8.03 50.36 59.10
C ALA A 189 -8.21 50.64 60.62
N GLU A 190 -7.15 50.74 61.41
CA GLU A 190 -7.21 50.85 62.88
C GLU A 190 -6.72 52.21 63.44
N ARG A 191 -7.12 53.35 62.83
CA ARG A 191 -6.89 54.69 63.44
C ARG A 191 -7.92 55.78 63.04
N GLY A 192 -9.22 55.51 63.25
CA GLY A 192 -10.43 56.40 63.45
C GLY A 192 -10.69 57.69 62.62
N PRO A 193 -11.85 58.39 62.78
CA PRO A 193 -13.21 57.99 63.17
C PRO A 193 -14.35 58.42 62.17
N VAL A 194 -15.49 57.72 62.24
CA VAL A 194 -16.88 58.15 61.88
C VAL A 194 -17.21 58.67 60.46
N HIS A 195 -17.86 57.77 59.70
CA HIS A 195 -19.17 57.99 59.06
C HIS A 195 -19.40 59.33 58.31
N LYS A 196 -18.90 59.42 57.08
CA LYS A 196 -19.36 60.40 56.07
C LYS A 196 -19.07 59.82 54.68
N TRP A 197 -20.02 59.92 53.75
CA TRP A 197 -20.01 59.42 52.35
C TRP A 197 -20.82 58.16 52.02
N LEU A 198 -21.74 57.78 52.91
CA LEU A 198 -23.01 57.10 52.56
C LEU A 198 -23.94 58.03 51.73
N LYS A 199 -23.40 58.81 50.78
CA LYS A 199 -24.13 59.82 50.00
C LYS A 199 -23.81 59.87 48.50
N TYR A 200 -22.97 58.97 47.99
CA TYR A 200 -22.65 58.90 46.54
C TYR A 200 -23.08 57.59 45.87
N MET A 201 -23.97 56.84 46.53
CA MET A 201 -24.68 55.68 45.97
C MET A 201 -26.17 56.02 45.79
N ASN A 202 -26.51 57.18 45.21
CA ASN A 202 -27.90 57.44 44.80
C ASN A 202 -28.07 58.63 43.83
N HIS A 203 -27.86 58.41 42.52
CA HIS A 203 -28.90 58.72 41.52
C HIS A 203 -28.57 58.05 40.16
N PRO A 204 -29.59 57.59 39.40
CA PRO A 204 -29.45 56.84 38.15
C PRO A 204 -29.51 57.76 36.92
N ILE A 205 -29.32 57.15 35.74
CA ILE A 205 -29.74 57.54 34.38
C ILE A 205 -28.54 57.61 33.41
N GLY A 206 -28.56 56.79 32.36
CA GLY A 206 -27.81 57.09 31.13
C GLY A 206 -27.32 55.90 30.30
N PHE A 207 -28.24 55.11 29.75
CA PHE A 207 -28.01 54.25 28.58
C PHE A 207 -27.43 55.07 27.41
N VAL A 208 -26.32 54.64 26.76
CA VAL A 208 -26.19 54.66 25.28
C VAL A 208 -25.26 53.53 24.79
N ARG A 209 -25.94 52.54 24.18
CA ARG A 209 -25.60 51.62 23.07
C ARG A 209 -24.14 51.34 22.64
N LEU A 210 -23.87 50.02 22.64
CA LEU A 210 -23.31 49.19 21.54
C LEU A 210 -22.82 49.90 20.28
N PHE A 211 -21.62 49.50 19.83
CA PHE A 211 -21.40 48.99 18.47
C PHE A 211 -20.43 47.80 18.50
N LEU A 212 -20.94 46.62 18.19
CA LEU A 212 -20.17 45.48 17.65
C LEU A 212 -19.70 45.86 16.23
N PRO A 213 -18.47 45.53 15.81
CA PRO A 213 -18.11 45.61 14.41
C PRO A 213 -18.75 44.41 13.66
N ALA A 214 -19.56 44.74 12.64
CA ALA A 214 -20.14 43.80 11.69
C ALA A 214 -19.11 43.34 10.63
N PRO A 215 -19.33 42.19 9.97
CA PRO A 215 -18.44 41.60 8.98
C PRO A 215 -18.60 42.26 7.60
N TRP A 216 -17.54 42.25 6.78
CA TRP A 216 -17.58 42.73 5.40
C TRP A 216 -17.45 41.60 4.37
N PRO A 217 -18.04 41.79 3.17
CA PRO A 217 -18.60 40.74 2.33
C PRO A 217 -17.74 40.40 1.12
N GLY A 218 -18.00 39.23 0.54
CA GLY A 218 -17.33 38.75 -0.65
C GLY A 218 -17.83 39.31 -1.98
N SER A 219 -17.07 38.93 -3.01
CA SER A 219 -17.33 38.90 -4.46
C SER A 219 -17.10 40.19 -5.26
N GLN A 220 -16.11 40.15 -6.15
CA GLN A 220 -16.36 40.10 -7.60
C GLN A 220 -15.17 39.54 -8.38
N HIS A 221 -15.52 38.68 -9.33
CA HIS A 221 -14.72 38.11 -10.43
C HIS A 221 -13.99 39.17 -11.26
N PHE A 222 -12.83 38.81 -11.83
CA PHE A 222 -12.50 39.11 -13.23
C PHE A 222 -11.59 38.02 -13.84
N MET A 223 -11.76 37.86 -15.15
CA MET A 223 -11.50 36.71 -16.01
C MET A 223 -10.21 36.89 -16.87
N TYR A 224 -9.57 35.76 -17.22
CA TYR A 224 -8.68 35.47 -18.38
C TYR A 224 -7.33 36.20 -18.58
N SER A 225 -6.22 35.45 -18.49
CA SER A 225 -5.41 34.96 -19.63
C SER A 225 -4.52 33.80 -19.19
#